data_AF-A0A328SDH5-F1
#
_entry.id   AF-A0A328SDH5-F1
#
_cell.length_a   1.000
_cell.length_b   1.000
_cell.length_c   1.000
_cell.angle_alpha   90.00
_cell.angle_beta   90.00
_cell.angle_gamma   90.00
#
_symmetry.space_group_name_H-M   'P 1'
#
loop_
_entity.id
_entity.type
_entity.pdbx_description
1 polymer ?
#
loop_
_entity_poly.entity_id
_entity_poly.type
_entity_poly.pdbx_seq_one_letter_code
_entity_poly.pdbx_strand_id
1 'polypeptide(L)'
;MNNGVKRGISEETININKNIVIDANGMNINANMGNVFKISNADVTIKNVVINNSYGLVGSVLDASQSNVIFENLTLFDNEVYNFGSSILGSIMNIDSSSTLIIRDSLIENNTGTIVATASNLTIDNSILRNNPMINDSLGYISGWIRLNGGLTITNSLIE
;
A
#
# COMPACT_ATOMS: atom_id res chain seq x y z
N MET A 1 20.61 -8.67 6.32
CA MET A 1 21.06 -7.27 6.21
C MET A 1 20.14 -6.44 7.09
N ASN A 2 20.67 -5.78 8.12
CA ASN A 2 19.93 -5.03 9.14
C ASN A 2 19.92 -3.51 8.86
N ASN A 3 19.91 -3.10 7.58
CA ASN A 3 19.73 -1.70 7.23
C ASN A 3 18.23 -1.40 7.20
N GLY A 4 17.71 -0.93 8.33
CA GLY A 4 16.31 -0.56 8.43
C GLY A 4 16.09 0.55 9.45
N VAL A 5 15.03 1.30 9.23
CA VAL A 5 14.52 2.31 10.16
C VAL A 5 13.26 1.73 10.78
N LYS A 6 13.23 1.64 12.11
CA LYS A 6 11.99 1.43 12.85
C LYS A 6 11.43 2.79 13.22
N ARG A 7 10.21 3.07 12.77
CA ARG A 7 9.54 4.32 13.09
C ARG A 7 9.24 4.39 14.59
N GLY A 8 9.56 5.52 15.21
CA GLY A 8 9.14 5.82 16.58
C GLY A 8 7.62 5.96 16.70
N ILE A 9 7.07 5.78 17.91
CA ILE A 9 5.63 5.95 18.19
C ILE A 9 5.11 7.38 17.92
N SER A 10 6.01 8.36 17.90
CA SER A 10 5.72 9.77 17.65
C SER A 10 6.11 10.22 16.25
N GLU A 11 6.57 9.31 15.38
CA GLU A 11 6.90 9.68 14.01
C GLU A 11 5.62 9.94 13.22
N GLU A 12 5.56 11.10 12.60
CA GLU A 12 4.46 11.51 11.75
C GLU A 12 4.53 10.82 10.37
N THR A 13 3.43 10.93 9.63
CA THR A 13 3.35 10.52 8.22
C THR A 13 4.30 11.35 7.36
N ILE A 14 4.97 10.69 6.41
CA ILE A 14 5.80 11.36 5.41
C ILE A 14 4.87 12.00 4.37
N ASN A 15 4.77 13.33 4.41
CA ASN A 15 3.97 14.10 3.46
C ASN A 15 4.81 14.46 2.23
N ILE A 16 4.36 14.06 1.05
CA ILE A 16 5.01 14.35 -0.23
C ILE A 16 4.01 15.12 -1.10
N ASN A 17 4.38 16.34 -1.48
CA ASN A 17 3.56 17.24 -2.29
C ASN A 17 4.32 17.87 -3.47
N LYS A 18 5.36 17.17 -3.91
CA LYS A 18 6.23 17.57 -5.01
C LYS A 18 6.66 16.34 -5.77
N ASN A 19 6.90 16.52 -7.06
CA ASN A 19 7.38 15.45 -7.91
C ASN A 19 8.76 15.00 -7.43
N ILE A 20 8.92 13.71 -7.14
CA ILE A 20 10.15 13.16 -6.57
C ILE A 20 10.33 11.68 -6.90
N VAL A 21 11.60 11.28 -7.04
CA VAL A 21 12.00 9.87 -7.05
C VAL A 21 12.75 9.58 -5.76
N ILE A 22 12.27 8.62 -4.99
CA ILE A 22 12.89 8.12 -3.77
C ILE A 22 13.47 6.75 -4.07
N ASP A 23 14.79 6.64 -4.12
CA ASP A 23 15.49 5.36 -4.12
C ASP A 23 15.87 5.02 -2.68
N ALA A 24 15.17 4.06 -2.10
CA ALA A 24 15.42 3.63 -0.73
C ALA A 24 16.63 2.70 -0.62
N ASN A 25 17.25 2.28 -1.73
CA ASN A 25 18.46 1.46 -1.77
C ASN A 25 18.39 0.19 -0.88
N GLY A 26 17.25 -0.49 -0.92
CA GLY A 26 16.97 -1.70 -0.15
C GLY A 26 16.61 -1.46 1.32
N MET A 27 16.33 -0.21 1.72
CA MET A 27 16.01 0.12 3.11
C MET A 27 14.71 -0.55 3.56
N ASN A 28 14.77 -1.13 4.77
CA ASN A 28 13.61 -1.67 5.46
C ASN A 28 12.97 -0.61 6.39
N ILE A 29 11.77 -0.18 6.06
CA ILE A 29 10.92 0.68 6.89
C ILE A 29 9.99 -0.22 7.70
N ASN A 30 10.32 -0.40 8.98
CA ASN A 30 9.36 -0.94 9.94
C ASN A 30 8.44 0.20 10.37
N ALA A 31 7.20 0.16 9.86
CA ALA A 31 6.25 1.25 9.96
C ALA A 31 5.78 1.50 11.39
N ASN A 32 5.75 0.46 12.24
CA ASN A 32 5.31 0.41 13.64
C ASN A 32 3.84 0.83 13.90
N MET A 33 3.35 1.87 13.23
CA MET A 33 1.97 2.34 13.19
C MET A 33 1.71 3.03 11.82
N GLY A 34 0.45 3.20 11.43
CA GLY A 34 0.01 3.53 10.07
C GLY A 34 0.50 4.84 9.41
N ASN A 35 -0.07 5.08 8.23
CA ASN A 35 0.18 6.14 7.25
C ASN A 35 1.66 6.48 7.07
N VAL A 36 2.43 5.57 6.46
CA VAL A 36 3.85 5.83 6.15
C VAL A 36 3.98 7.01 5.19
N PHE A 37 3.26 6.95 4.06
CA PHE A 37 3.28 7.99 3.03
C PHE A 37 1.89 8.59 2.83
N LYS A 38 1.85 9.92 2.81
CA LYS A 38 0.72 10.69 2.29
C LYS A 38 1.18 11.51 1.10
N ILE A 39 0.63 11.21 -0.08
CA ILE A 39 1.05 11.82 -1.34
C ILE A 39 -0.10 12.65 -1.89
N SER A 40 0.16 13.93 -2.16
CA SER A 40 -0.86 14.83 -2.69
C SER A 40 -0.31 15.78 -3.76
N ASN A 41 -1.01 15.94 -4.89
CA ASN A 41 -0.61 16.84 -5.97
C ASN A 41 0.82 16.57 -6.49
N ALA A 42 1.19 15.30 -6.65
CA ALA A 42 2.56 14.94 -7.00
C ALA A 42 2.66 13.67 -7.86
N ASP A 43 3.69 13.63 -8.69
CA ASP A 43 4.18 12.43 -9.35
C ASP A 43 5.34 11.84 -8.54
N VAL A 44 5.14 10.67 -7.94
CA VAL A 44 6.11 10.08 -7.02
C VAL A 44 6.48 8.68 -7.46
N THR A 45 7.77 8.41 -7.57
CA THR A 45 8.29 7.04 -7.68
C THR A 45 9.05 6.69 -6.41
N ILE A 46 8.67 5.61 -5.76
CA ILE A 46 9.38 5.05 -4.61
C ILE A 46 9.89 3.68 -5.04
N LYS A 47 11.21 3.47 -4.93
CA LYS A 47 11.83 2.24 -5.41
C LYS A 47 12.84 1.63 -4.45
N ASN A 48 13.05 0.32 -4.62
CA ASN A 48 13.98 -0.48 -3.82
C ASN A 48 13.69 -0.36 -2.33
N VAL A 49 12.43 -0.48 -1.92
CA VAL A 49 12.01 -0.26 -0.54
C VAL A 49 11.35 -1.52 0.01
N VAL A 50 11.58 -1.77 1.30
CA VAL A 50 10.88 -2.81 2.05
C VAL A 50 10.03 -2.12 3.11
N ILE A 51 8.74 -2.45 3.22
CA ILE A 51 7.81 -1.85 4.19
C ILE A 51 7.07 -2.97 4.92
N ASN A 52 7.09 -2.93 6.25
CA ASN A 52 6.39 -3.91 7.08
C ASN A 52 5.85 -3.33 8.38
N ASN A 53 5.05 -4.13 9.09
CA ASN A 53 4.55 -3.82 10.42
C ASN A 53 3.79 -2.49 10.46
N SER A 54 3.05 -2.14 9.39
CA SER A 54 2.08 -1.05 9.44
C SER A 54 0.76 -1.57 10.00
N TYR A 55 0.14 -0.74 10.83
CA TYR A 55 -1.14 -1.02 11.46
C TYR A 55 -2.00 0.24 11.38
N GLY A 56 -3.17 0.16 10.76
CA GLY A 56 -4.03 1.33 10.57
C GLY A 56 -5.42 1.00 10.04
N LEU A 57 -6.28 2.01 9.92
CA LEU A 57 -7.61 1.83 9.34
C LEU A 57 -7.57 2.05 7.82
N VAL A 58 -7.18 3.23 7.34
CA VAL A 58 -7.17 3.56 5.91
C VAL A 58 -5.79 4.07 5.52
N GLY A 59 -5.23 3.52 4.44
CA GLY A 59 -3.95 3.95 3.87
C GLY A 59 -2.75 3.71 4.78
N SER A 60 -2.73 2.58 5.51
CA SER A 60 -1.70 2.31 6.54
C SER A 60 -0.25 2.40 6.03
N VAL A 61 -0.03 2.20 4.74
CA VAL A 61 1.25 2.48 4.07
C VAL A 61 1.16 3.68 3.13
N LEU A 62 0.10 3.77 2.33
CA LEU A 62 -0.06 4.83 1.35
C LEU A 62 -1.47 5.40 1.37
N ASP A 63 -1.57 6.73 1.47
CA ASP A 63 -2.78 7.50 1.18
C ASP A 63 -2.47 8.53 0.09
N ALA A 64 -3.11 8.42 -1.08
CA ALA A 64 -2.81 9.24 -2.26
C ALA A 64 -4.04 9.99 -2.79
N SER A 65 -3.83 11.28 -3.08
CA SER A 65 -4.83 12.16 -3.70
C SER A 65 -4.25 13.04 -4.80
N GLN A 66 -4.93 13.21 -5.93
CA GLN A 66 -4.45 13.98 -7.09
C GLN A 66 -2.99 13.68 -7.46
N SER A 67 -2.61 12.40 -7.46
CA SER A 67 -1.19 11.99 -7.56
C SER A 67 -0.98 10.77 -8.46
N ASN A 68 0.16 10.69 -9.14
CA ASN A 68 0.58 9.47 -9.83
C ASN A 68 1.70 8.80 -9.03
N VAL A 69 1.42 7.61 -8.48
CA VAL A 69 2.35 6.90 -7.60
C VAL A 69 2.84 5.62 -8.27
N ILE A 70 4.16 5.46 -8.28
CA ILE A 70 4.83 4.24 -8.75
C ILE A 70 5.61 3.63 -7.58
N PHE A 71 5.27 2.39 -7.24
CA PHE A 71 6.14 1.51 -6.46
C PHE A 71 6.88 0.57 -7.41
N GLU A 72 8.21 0.59 -7.35
CA GLU A 72 9.08 -0.26 -8.18
C GLU A 72 10.05 -1.03 -7.28
N ASN A 73 10.08 -2.36 -7.41
CA ASN A 73 10.87 -3.19 -6.50
C ASN A 73 10.53 -2.93 -5.02
N LEU A 74 9.23 -2.93 -4.72
CA LEU A 74 8.68 -2.87 -3.37
C LEU A 74 8.58 -4.29 -2.80
N THR A 75 8.99 -4.47 -1.54
CA THR A 75 8.56 -5.61 -0.74
C THR A 75 7.65 -5.13 0.39
N LEU A 76 6.39 -5.58 0.39
CA LEU A 76 5.38 -5.19 1.37
C LEU A 76 4.91 -6.44 2.13
N PHE A 77 5.19 -6.52 3.43
CA PHE A 77 4.85 -7.70 4.22
C PHE A 77 4.50 -7.44 5.67
N ASP A 78 3.78 -8.37 6.31
CA ASP A 78 3.34 -8.29 7.71
C ASP A 78 2.67 -6.95 8.05
N ASN A 79 1.84 -6.43 7.14
CA ASN A 79 1.00 -5.26 7.38
C ASN A 79 -0.42 -5.71 7.69
N GLU A 80 -1.07 -5.00 8.59
CA GLU A 80 -2.43 -5.33 9.03
C GLU A 80 -3.29 -4.07 9.03
N VAL A 81 -4.53 -4.23 8.60
CA VAL A 81 -5.53 -3.16 8.68
C VAL A 81 -6.67 -3.55 9.59
N TYR A 82 -7.14 -2.60 10.39
CA TYR A 82 -8.30 -2.81 11.24
C TYR A 82 -9.58 -2.85 10.42
N ASN A 83 -10.49 -3.75 10.79
CA ASN A 83 -11.85 -3.76 10.29
C ASN A 83 -12.80 -3.65 11.49
N PHE A 84 -13.39 -2.47 11.68
CA PHE A 84 -14.26 -2.19 12.83
C PHE A 84 -15.71 -2.65 12.63
N GLY A 85 -15.99 -3.51 11.65
CA GLY A 85 -17.30 -4.12 11.52
C GLY A 85 -18.40 -3.13 11.11
N SER A 86 -18.08 -2.21 10.22
CA SER A 86 -19.04 -1.34 9.53
C SER A 86 -18.57 -1.16 8.09
N SER A 87 -19.25 -0.34 7.29
CA SER A 87 -18.93 -0.07 5.87
C SER A 87 -17.49 0.40 5.59
N ILE A 88 -16.68 0.65 6.62
CA ILE A 88 -15.27 1.02 6.52
C ILE A 88 -14.40 -0.23 6.61
N LEU A 89 -14.18 -0.85 5.45
CA LEU A 89 -13.14 -1.86 5.27
C LEU A 89 -11.79 -1.15 5.15
N GLY A 90 -10.87 -1.48 6.07
CA GLY A 90 -9.55 -0.89 6.07
C GLY A 90 -8.71 -1.26 4.85
N SER A 91 -7.70 -0.44 4.54
CA SER A 91 -6.81 -0.65 3.40
C SER A 91 -5.36 -0.25 3.66
N ILE A 92 -4.43 -0.99 3.09
CA ILE A 92 -2.99 -0.72 3.21
C ILE A 92 -2.60 0.45 2.31
N MET A 93 -3.10 0.43 1.06
CA MET A 93 -2.97 1.51 0.11
C MET A 93 -4.36 2.04 -0.24
N ASN A 94 -4.57 3.33 -0.03
CA ASN A 94 -5.81 4.04 -0.35
C ASN A 94 -5.53 5.10 -1.42
N ILE A 95 -6.19 4.98 -2.57
CA ILE A 95 -5.96 5.81 -3.75
C ILE A 95 -7.29 6.43 -4.19
N ASP A 96 -7.37 7.76 -4.20
CA ASP A 96 -8.60 8.42 -4.63
C ASP A 96 -8.83 8.32 -6.14
N SER A 97 -10.01 8.78 -6.60
CA SER A 97 -10.40 8.72 -8.01
C SER A 97 -9.59 9.64 -8.93
N SER A 98 -8.79 10.55 -8.38
CA SER A 98 -7.96 11.49 -9.13
C SER A 98 -6.48 11.10 -9.20
N SER A 99 -6.14 9.94 -8.62
CA SER A 99 -4.77 9.45 -8.51
C SER A 99 -4.56 8.21 -9.36
N THR A 100 -3.33 7.77 -9.59
CA THR A 100 -3.04 6.45 -10.17
C THR A 100 -2.02 5.71 -9.34
N LEU A 101 -2.10 4.38 -9.34
CA LEU A 101 -1.11 3.53 -8.67
C LEU A 101 -0.59 2.47 -9.65
N ILE A 102 0.73 2.44 -9.78
CA ILE A 102 1.47 1.39 -10.49
C ILE A 102 2.35 0.67 -9.48
N ILE A 103 2.19 -0.64 -9.40
CA ILE A 103 3.04 -1.54 -8.62
C ILE A 103 3.78 -2.43 -9.63
N ARG A 104 5.11 -2.37 -9.63
CA ARG A 104 5.91 -3.19 -10.54
C ARG A 104 7.10 -3.84 -9.89
N ASP A 105 7.50 -5.00 -10.40
CA ASP A 105 8.67 -5.76 -9.92
C ASP A 105 8.62 -6.02 -8.41
N SER A 106 7.41 -6.19 -7.84
CA SER A 106 7.17 -6.11 -6.40
C SER A 106 6.70 -7.42 -5.80
N LEU A 107 6.96 -7.59 -4.51
CA LEU A 107 6.45 -8.68 -3.68
C LEU A 107 5.53 -8.13 -2.60
N ILE A 108 4.29 -8.62 -2.55
CA ILE A 108 3.30 -8.26 -1.55
C ILE A 108 2.81 -9.55 -0.89
N GLU A 109 3.23 -9.80 0.35
CA GLU A 109 2.96 -11.07 1.02
C GLU A 109 2.61 -10.95 2.49
N ASN A 110 1.84 -11.90 3.02
CA ASN A 110 1.54 -11.98 4.45
C ASN A 110 0.90 -10.71 5.03
N ASN A 111 0.14 -9.97 4.22
CA ASN A 111 -0.59 -8.81 4.69
C ASN A 111 -2.05 -9.18 4.93
N THR A 112 -2.64 -8.62 5.98
CA THR A 112 -4.00 -8.94 6.40
C THR A 112 -4.95 -7.80 6.05
N GLY A 113 -6.00 -8.10 5.28
CA GLY A 113 -7.04 -7.15 4.86
C GLY A 113 -6.92 -6.67 3.41
N THR A 114 -7.50 -5.50 3.10
CA THR A 114 -7.46 -4.94 1.74
C THR A 114 -6.06 -4.39 1.43
N ILE A 115 -5.40 -4.91 0.40
CA ILE A 115 -4.09 -4.42 -0.05
C ILE A 115 -4.23 -3.06 -0.71
N VAL A 116 -5.12 -2.95 -1.71
CA VAL A 116 -5.39 -1.70 -2.43
C VAL A 116 -6.89 -1.41 -2.43
N ALA A 117 -7.27 -0.24 -1.93
CA ALA A 117 -8.56 0.36 -2.18
C ALA A 117 -8.38 1.55 -3.12
N THR A 118 -9.00 1.51 -4.29
CA THR A 118 -8.86 2.58 -5.29
C THR A 118 -10.14 2.84 -6.06
N ALA A 119 -10.43 4.12 -6.29
CA ALA A 119 -11.47 4.54 -7.22
C ALA A 119 -10.93 4.92 -8.61
N SER A 120 -9.64 4.67 -8.84
CA SER A 120 -8.94 4.98 -10.09
C SER A 120 -8.24 3.76 -10.68
N ASN A 121 -7.40 3.96 -11.68
CA ASN A 121 -6.66 2.91 -12.36
C ASN A 121 -5.53 2.35 -11.48
N LEU A 122 -5.51 1.02 -11.38
CA LEU A 122 -4.46 0.24 -10.74
C LEU A 122 -3.74 -0.61 -11.79
N THR A 123 -2.42 -0.53 -11.83
CA THR A 123 -1.58 -1.43 -12.63
C THR A 123 -0.70 -2.26 -11.70
N ILE A 124 -0.69 -3.57 -11.90
CA ILE A 124 0.22 -4.51 -11.25
C ILE A 124 0.99 -5.24 -12.36
N ASP A 125 2.29 -5.02 -12.43
CA ASP A 125 3.15 -5.61 -13.47
C ASP A 125 4.32 -6.37 -12.85
N ASN A 126 4.67 -7.53 -13.42
CA ASN A 126 5.80 -8.35 -12.97
C ASN A 126 5.90 -8.51 -11.44
N SER A 127 4.77 -8.73 -10.76
CA SER A 127 4.68 -8.71 -9.29
C SER A 127 4.04 -9.98 -8.74
N ILE A 128 4.33 -10.29 -7.48
CA ILE A 128 3.79 -11.43 -6.76
C ILE A 128 2.96 -10.92 -5.59
N LEU A 129 1.68 -11.27 -5.57
CA LEU A 129 0.77 -11.05 -4.44
C LEU A 129 0.40 -12.43 -3.88
N ARG A 130 0.86 -12.77 -2.68
CA ARG A 130 0.61 -14.11 -2.11
C ARG A 130 0.32 -14.11 -0.62
N ASN A 131 -0.39 -15.11 -0.13
CA ASN A 131 -0.61 -15.31 1.31
C ASN A 131 -1.18 -14.07 2.02
N ASN A 132 -2.08 -13.33 1.39
CA ASN A 132 -2.69 -12.16 2.00
C ASN A 132 -4.07 -12.56 2.58
N PRO A 133 -4.22 -12.93 3.86
CA PRO A 133 -5.51 -13.33 4.39
C PRO A 133 -6.53 -12.17 4.33
N MET A 134 -7.73 -12.46 3.84
CA MET A 134 -8.84 -11.52 3.86
C MET A 134 -9.40 -11.40 5.28
N ILE A 135 -9.90 -10.21 5.62
CA ILE A 135 -10.62 -9.95 6.87
C ILE A 135 -12.10 -9.78 6.55
N ASN A 136 -12.96 -10.51 7.29
CA ASN A 136 -14.40 -10.30 7.25
C ASN A 136 -14.77 -9.12 8.14
N ASP A 137 -15.68 -8.26 7.70
CA ASP A 137 -16.31 -7.34 8.65
C ASP A 137 -17.31 -8.08 9.55
N SER A 138 -17.83 -7.37 10.56
CA SER A 138 -18.83 -7.91 11.51
C SER A 138 -20.17 -8.26 10.85
N LEU A 139 -20.40 -7.81 9.61
CA LEU A 139 -21.59 -8.09 8.81
C LEU A 139 -21.35 -9.25 7.82
N GLY A 140 -20.15 -9.83 7.81
CA GLY A 140 -19.78 -10.95 6.95
C GLY A 140 -19.40 -10.54 5.51
N TYR A 141 -19.22 -9.24 5.23
CA TYR A 141 -18.67 -8.81 3.96
C TYR A 141 -17.18 -9.10 3.91
N ILE A 142 -16.79 -9.84 2.86
CA ILE A 142 -15.41 -10.15 2.55
C ILE A 142 -14.84 -8.96 1.79
N SER A 143 -13.86 -8.26 2.36
CA SER A 143 -13.05 -7.35 1.56
C SER A 143 -12.08 -8.18 0.72
N GLY A 144 -12.18 -8.10 -0.60
CA GLY A 144 -11.15 -8.65 -1.48
C GLY A 144 -9.80 -7.95 -1.26
N TRP A 145 -8.70 -8.54 -1.74
CA TRP A 145 -7.37 -7.92 -1.67
C TRP A 145 -7.32 -6.58 -2.39
N ILE A 146 -8.10 -6.46 -3.46
CA ILE A 146 -8.23 -5.25 -4.27
C ILE A 146 -9.70 -4.85 -4.27
N ARG A 147 -9.98 -3.67 -3.73
CA ARG A 147 -11.28 -2.98 -3.86
C ARG A 147 -11.14 -1.90 -4.92
N LEU A 148 -11.75 -2.12 -6.07
CA LEU A 148 -11.54 -1.31 -7.27
C LEU A 148 -12.88 -0.75 -7.78
N ASN A 149 -12.94 0.56 -7.97
CA ASN A 149 -14.00 1.21 -8.74
C ASN A 149 -13.50 1.82 -10.08
N GLY A 150 -12.20 1.68 -10.39
CA GLY A 150 -11.59 2.09 -11.66
C GLY A 150 -11.16 0.91 -12.54
N GLY A 151 -10.18 1.12 -13.43
CA GLY A 151 -9.61 0.06 -14.27
C GLY A 151 -8.51 -0.73 -13.56
N LEU A 152 -8.43 -2.04 -13.82
CA LEU A 152 -7.35 -2.90 -13.33
C LEU A 152 -6.60 -3.53 -14.50
N THR A 153 -5.29 -3.34 -14.50
CA THR A 153 -4.37 -4.00 -15.43
C THR A 153 -3.42 -4.87 -14.62
N ILE A 154 -3.39 -6.18 -14.92
CA ILE A 154 -2.45 -7.11 -14.32
C ILE A 154 -1.67 -7.79 -15.46
N THR A 155 -0.35 -7.67 -15.44
CA THR A 155 0.54 -8.26 -16.44
C THR A 155 1.70 -8.98 -15.78
N ASN A 156 2.10 -10.14 -16.33
CA ASN A 156 3.27 -10.91 -15.88
C ASN A 156 3.32 -11.18 -14.36
N SER A 157 2.16 -11.25 -13.70
CA SER A 157 2.07 -11.27 -12.24
C SER A 157 1.42 -12.55 -11.73
N LEU A 158 1.79 -12.95 -10.52
CA LEU A 158 1.19 -14.07 -9.79
C LEU A 158 0.33 -13.54 -8.64
N ILE A 159 -0.89 -14.06 -8.51
CA ILE A 159 -1.84 -13.72 -7.45
C ILE A 159 -2.37 -15.05 -6.87
N GLU A 160 -2.00 -15.41 -5.63
CA GLU A 160 -2.29 -16.72 -5.00
C GLU A 160 -2.63 -16.69 -3.51
#